data_AF-A0A328YG32-F1
#
_entry.id   AF-A0A328YG32-F1
#
_cell.length_a   1.000
_cell.length_b   1.000
_cell.length_c   1.000
_cell.angle_alpha   90.00
_cell.angle_beta   90.00
_cell.angle_gamma   90.00
#
_symmetry.space_group_name_H-M   'P 1'
#
loop_
_entity.id
_entity.type
_entity.pdbx_description
1 polymer ?
#
loop_
_entity_poly.entity_id
_entity_poly.type
_entity_poly.pdbx_seq_one_letter_code
_entity_poly.pdbx_strand_id
1 'polypeptide(L)' 'MWLDEGMQWLGKPNGKRGRSPTFSDAAIQFCLSIKCLFGQPLRQALGMVDSLLRLAKLDWPVPDFSTVCRRQK' A
#
# COMPACT_ATOMS: atom_id res chain seq x y z
N MET A 1 -5.12 3.74 -10.80
CA MET A 1 -5.90 2.74 -10.05
C MET A 1 -6.59 3.49 -8.93
N TRP A 2 -7.92 3.52 -8.91
CA TRP A 2 -8.68 4.18 -7.83
C TRP A 2 -8.97 3.17 -6.72
N LEU A 3 -9.12 3.65 -5.48
CA LEU A 3 -9.38 2.83 -4.31
C LEU A 3 -10.81 2.28 -4.40
N ASP A 4 -10.95 0.96 -4.42
CA ASP A 4 -12.23 0.24 -4.47
C ASP A 4 -12.40 -0.62 -3.22
N GLU A 5 -13.59 -0.69 -2.64
CA GLU A 5 -13.84 -1.45 -1.40
C GLU A 5 -13.63 -2.97 -1.56
N GLY A 6 -13.81 -3.50 -2.78
CA GLY A 6 -13.53 -4.90 -3.12
C GLY A 6 -12.05 -5.18 -3.47
N MET A 7 -11.18 -4.18 -3.35
CA MET A 7 -9.77 -4.30 -3.73
C MET A 7 -9.02 -5.24 -2.80
N GLN A 8 -8.30 -6.21 -3.39
CA GLN A 8 -7.51 -7.15 -2.61
C GLN A 8 -6.26 -6.44 -2.04
N TRP A 9 -6.38 -5.89 -0.84
CA TRP A 9 -5.32 -5.12 -0.19
C TRP A 9 -4.14 -5.99 0.27
N LEU A 10 -4.46 -7.14 0.88
CA LEU A 10 -3.48 -8.13 1.31
C LEU A 10 -3.07 -9.04 0.15
N GLY A 11 -1.77 -9.34 0.08
CA GLY A 11 -1.23 -10.25 -0.92
C GLY A 11 -1.68 -11.68 -0.66
N LYS A 12 -2.04 -12.42 -1.72
CA LYS A 12 -2.28 -13.86 -1.62
C LYS A 12 -0.93 -14.59 -1.45
N PRO A 13 -0.83 -15.60 -0.58
CA PRO A 13 0.36 -16.44 -0.50
C PRO A 13 0.56 -17.13 -1.86
N ASN A 14 1.70 -16.86 -2.51
CA ASN A 14 1.95 -17.30 -3.89
C ASN A 14 2.44 -18.76 -3.97
N GLY A 15 2.56 -19.49 -2.85
CA GLY A 15 3.09 -20.86 -2.81
C GLY A 15 4.55 -21.02 -3.29
N LYS A 16 5.19 -19.93 -3.75
CA LYS A 16 6.57 -19.91 -4.24
C LYS A 16 7.56 -19.90 -3.08
N ARG A 17 8.70 -20.56 -3.27
CA ARG A 17 9.80 -20.62 -2.30
C ARG A 17 10.34 -19.19 -2.05
N GLY A 18 10.17 -18.67 -0.83
CA GLY A 18 10.53 -17.30 -0.45
C GLY A 18 9.51 -16.66 0.50
N ARG A 19 9.70 -15.37 0.84
CA ARG A 19 8.75 -14.63 1.69
C ARG A 19 7.49 -14.31 0.89
N SER A 20 6.33 -14.78 1.35
CA SER A 20 5.03 -14.43 0.77
C SER A 20 4.80 -12.91 0.82
N PRO A 21 4.25 -12.32 -0.26
CA PRO A 21 3.94 -10.90 -0.27
C PRO A 21 2.81 -10.60 0.73
N THR A 22 3.09 -9.81 1.77
CA THR A 22 2.08 -9.39 2.76
C THR A 22 1.05 -8.44 2.15
N PHE A 23 1.48 -7.60 1.20
CA PHE A 23 0.64 -6.62 0.50
C PHE A 23 0.58 -6.93 -1.00
N SER A 24 -0.57 -6.65 -1.60
CA SER A 24 -0.75 -6.73 -3.04
C SER A 24 -0.02 -5.60 -3.76
N ASP A 25 0.31 -5.78 -5.04
CA ASP A 25 0.90 -4.71 -5.85
C ASP A 25 -0.06 -3.51 -5.99
N ALA A 26 -1.36 -3.77 -5.91
CA ALA A 26 -2.42 -2.79 -5.87
C ALA A 26 -2.26 -1.81 -4.67
N ALA A 27 -2.05 -2.33 -3.46
CA ALA A 27 -1.80 -1.51 -2.27
C ALA A 27 -0.50 -0.68 -2.39
N ILE A 28 0.55 -1.27 -2.98
CA ILE A 28 1.82 -0.57 -3.21
C ILE A 28 1.65 0.57 -4.21
N GLN A 29 0.98 0.32 -5.34
CA GLN A 29 0.71 1.32 -6.36
C GLN A 29 -0.16 2.46 -5.82
N PHE A 30 -1.14 2.17 -4.96
CA PHE A 30 -1.91 3.19 -4.28
C PHE A 30 -1.02 4.11 -3.42
N CYS A 31 -0.16 3.53 -2.57
CA CYS A 31 0.76 4.30 -1.73
C CYS A 31 1.71 5.19 -2.56
N LEU A 32 2.24 4.66 -3.67
CA LEU A 32 3.10 5.41 -4.58
C LEU A 32 2.33 6.50 -5.33
N SER A 33 1.08 6.25 -5.70
CA SER A 33 0.23 7.25 -6.35
C SER A 33 -0.06 8.43 -5.41
N ILE A 34 -0.40 8.17 -4.15
CA ILE A 34 -0.58 9.22 -3.13
C ILE A 34 0.71 10.02 -2.92
N LYS A 35 1.85 9.34 -2.81
CA LYS A 35 3.16 10.00 -2.74
C LYS A 35 3.38 10.97 -3.90
N CYS A 36 3.14 10.52 -5.14
CA CYS A 36 3.34 11.34 -6.34
C CYS A 36 2.30 12.47 -6.47
N LEU A 37 1.03 12.20 -6.16
CA LEU A 37 -0.07 13.16 -6.29
C LEU A 37 0.10 14.36 -5.36
N PHE A 38 0.56 14.12 -4.12
CA PHE A 38 0.76 15.17 -3.13
C PHE A 38 2.21 15.65 -3.03
N GLY A 39 3.13 15.12 -3.84
CA GLY A 39 4.55 15.48 -3.82
C GLY A 39 5.26 15.19 -2.49
N GLN A 40 4.76 14.23 -1.72
CA GLN A 40 5.21 13.97 -0.35
C GLN A 40 6.41 13.01 -0.32
N PRO A 41 7.29 13.09 0.69
CA PRO A 41 8.24 12.02 0.98
C PRO A 41 7.52 10.71 1.29
N LEU A 42 8.09 9.56 0.91
CA LEU A 42 7.43 8.25 1.06
C LEU A 42 7.02 7.95 2.52
N ARG A 43 7.81 8.38 3.51
CA ARG A 43 7.45 8.21 4.94
C ARG A 43 6.19 8.98 5.32
N GLN A 44 6.05 10.20 4.82
CA GLN A 44 4.89 11.06 5.11
C GLN A 44 3.66 10.57 4.35
N ALA A 45 3.84 10.15 3.10
CA ALA A 45 2.78 9.56 2.28
C ALA A 45 2.15 8.32 2.94
N LEU A 46 2.94 7.47 3.61
CA LEU A 46 2.40 6.31 4.32
C LEU A 46 1.49 6.69 5.51
N GLY A 47 1.85 7.70 6.30
CA GLY A 47 0.98 8.21 7.37
C GLY A 47 -0.30 8.87 6.82
N MET A 48 -0.19 9.54 5.67
CA MET A 48 -1.35 10.08 4.97
C MET A 48 -2.28 8.95 4.46
N VAL A 49 -1.72 7.88 3.89
CA VAL A 49 -2.49 6.69 3.49
C VAL A 49 -3.21 6.08 4.69
N ASP A 50 -2.57 5.97 5.85
CA ASP A 50 -3.23 5.48 7.09
C ASP A 50 -4.43 6.35 7.48
N SER A 51 -4.25 7.67 7.43
CA SER A 51 -5.32 8.63 7.73
C SER A 51 -6.47 8.54 6.72
N LEU A 52 -6.17 8.34 5.44
CA LEU A 52 -7.16 8.17 4.38
C LEU A 52 -7.95 6.87 4.52
N LEU A 53 -7.29 5.76 4.87
CA LEU A 53 -7.96 4.48 5.10
C LEU A 53 -8.90 4.56 6.31
N ARG A 54 -8.46 5.20 7.40
CA ARG A 54 -9.30 5.50 8.56
C ARG A 54 -10.51 6.36 8.21
N LEU A 55 -10.32 7.39 7.40
CA LEU A 55 -11.40 8.26 6.94
C LEU A 55 -12.41 7.49 6.06
N ALA A 56 -11.92 6.58 5.23
CA ALA A 56 -12.72 5.69 4.39
C ALA A 56 -13.36 4.53 5.18
N LYS A 57 -13.13 4.43 6.50
CA LYS A 57 -13.58 3.33 7.38
C LYS A 57 -13.10 1.95 6.92
N LEU A 58 -11.91 1.90 6.32
CA LEU A 58 -11.27 0.67 5.88
C LEU A 58 -10.17 0.32 6.89
N ASP A 59 -10.36 -0.78 7.63
CA ASP A 59 -9.38 -1.30 8.61
C ASP A 59 -8.22 -2.06 7.94
N TRP A 60 -7.72 -1.54 6.82
CA TRP A 60 -6.62 -2.14 6.09
C TRP A 60 -5.26 -1.74 6.66
N PRO A 61 -4.33 -2.69 6.87
CA PRO A 61 -3.01 -2.36 7.39
C PRO A 61 -2.21 -1.56 6.35
N VAL A 62 -1.46 -0.55 6.79
CA VAL A 62 -0.57 0.20 5.89
C VAL A 62 0.78 -0.51 5.73
N PRO A 63 1.32 -0.62 4.51
CA PRO A 63 2.64 -1.21 4.29
C PRO A 63 3.76 -0.36 4.87
N ASP A 64 4.74 -1.01 5.52
CA ASP A 64 5.93 -0.34 6.02
C ASP A 64 6.75 0.35 4.91
N PHE A 65 7.46 1.41 5.29
CA PHE A 65 8.39 2.13 4.39
C PHE A 65 9.35 1.18 3.66
N SER A 66 9.94 0.21 4.36
CA SER A 66 10.87 -0.74 3.77
C SER A 66 10.21 -1.66 2.73
N THR A 67 8.91 -1.94 2.88
CA THR A 67 8.13 -2.78 1.97
C THR A 67 7.85 -2.02 0.68
N VAL A 68 7.40 -0.76 0.78
CA VAL A 68 7.11 0.07 -0.39
C VAL A 68 8.38 0.48 -1.11
N CYS A 69 9.43 0.89 -0.38
CA CYS A 69 10.71 1.31 -0.97
C CYS A 69 11.36 0.20 -1.82
N ARG A 70 11.35 -1.06 -1.34
CA ARG A 70 11.90 -2.21 -2.10
C ARG A 70 11.08 -2.58 -3.34
N ARG A 71 9.81 -2.17 -3.40
CA ARG A 71 8.91 -2.42 -4.54
C ARG A 71 8.70 -1.20 -5.42
N GLN A 72 9.29 -0.07 -5.07
CA GLN A 72 9.39 1.09 -5.94
C GLN A 72 10.39 0.74 -7.05
N LYS A 73 9.88 0.29 -8.19
CA LYS A 73 10.64 0.12 -9.43
C LYS A 73 10.11 1.09 -10.46
#